data_AF-A0A6B3GQZ1-F1
#
_entry.id   AF-A0A6B3GQZ1-F1
#
_cell.length_a   1.000
_cell.length_b   1.000
_cell.length_c   1.000
_cell.angle_alpha   90.00
_cell.angle_beta   90.00
_cell.angle_gamma   90.00
#
_symmetry.space_group_name_H-M   'P 1'
#
loop_
_entity.id
_entity.type
_entity.pdbx_description
1 polymer ?
#
loop_
_entity_poly.entity_id
_entity_poly.type
_entity_poly.pdbx_seq_one_letter_code
_entity_poly.pdbx_strand_id
1 'polypeptide(L)'
;MSAGPTESEATAVRSPLLRTLLADVRAGKPDAEEAFWRHAAATGTPLVEPDPEGDPDHRLVTLVRREDPARPATHVLALVHTV
;
A
#
# COMPACT_ATOMS: atom_id res chain seq x y z
N MET A 1 3.50 -5.99 -24.79
CA MET A 1 3.36 -4.54 -24.54
C MET A 1 2.51 -4.40 -23.29
N SER A 2 3.13 -4.06 -22.14
CA SER A 2 2.36 -3.81 -20.91
C SER A 2 1.83 -2.40 -20.97
N ALA A 3 0.51 -2.24 -21.05
CA ALA A 3 -0.12 -0.97 -20.79
C ALA A 3 0.11 -0.65 -19.31
N GLY A 4 0.96 0.35 -19.03
CA GLY A 4 1.09 0.89 -17.68
C GLY A 4 -0.26 1.44 -17.21
N PRO A 5 -0.48 1.53 -15.88
CA PRO A 5 -1.75 1.99 -15.34
C PRO A 5 -2.08 3.39 -15.84
N THR A 6 -3.32 3.60 -16.29
CA THR A 6 -3.80 4.88 -16.85
C THR A 6 -3.88 5.96 -15.74
N GLU A 7 -3.83 7.25 -16.10
CA GLU A 7 -3.91 8.37 -15.12
C GLU A 7 -5.09 8.25 -14.14
N SER A 8 -6.19 7.61 -14.55
CA SER A 8 -7.36 7.31 -13.73
C SER A 8 -7.06 6.41 -12.51
N GLU A 9 -6.13 5.46 -12.63
CA GLU A 9 -5.75 4.55 -11.54
C GLU A 9 -4.84 5.23 -10.50
N ALA A 10 -4.08 6.26 -10.89
CA ALA A 10 -3.25 7.01 -9.95
C ALA A 10 -4.09 7.81 -8.93
N THR A 11 -5.28 8.25 -9.35
CA THR A 11 -6.28 8.90 -8.49
C THR A 11 -6.96 7.90 -7.53
N ALA A 12 -6.92 6.60 -7.83
CA ALA A 12 -7.56 5.57 -7.00
C ALA A 12 -6.72 5.19 -5.75
N VAL A 13 -5.41 5.45 -5.75
CA VAL A 13 -4.54 5.10 -4.62
C VAL A 13 -4.73 6.11 -3.48
N ARG A 14 -5.56 5.76 -2.50
CA ARG A 14 -5.87 6.64 -1.37
C ARG A 14 -4.74 6.78 -0.36
N SER A 15 -3.88 5.77 -0.20
CA SER A 15 -2.77 5.80 0.77
C SER A 15 -1.65 6.76 0.33
N PRO A 16 -1.29 7.78 1.15
CA PRO A 16 -0.10 8.58 0.94
C PRO A 16 1.17 7.75 0.75
N LEU A 17 1.41 6.73 1.59
CA LEU A 17 2.56 5.84 1.47
C LEU A 17 2.60 5.12 0.11
N LEU A 18 1.47 4.58 -0.35
CA LEU A 18 1.40 3.91 -1.66
C LEU A 18 1.52 4.88 -2.83
N ARG A 19 1.03 6.13 -2.70
CA ARG A 19 1.24 7.17 -3.71
C ARG A 19 2.72 7.53 -3.84
N THR A 20 3.44 7.64 -2.72
CA THR A 20 4.88 7.86 -2.74
C THR A 20 5.61 6.68 -3.38
N LEU A 21 5.26 5.44 -3.04
CA LEU A 21 5.84 4.25 -3.69
C LEU A 21 5.60 4.28 -5.21
N LEU A 22 4.36 4.54 -5.65
CA LEU A 22 4.02 4.62 -7.08
C LEU A 22 4.82 5.69 -7.80
N ALA A 23 4.98 6.87 -7.18
CA ALA A 23 5.78 7.96 -7.73
C ALA A 23 7.26 7.59 -7.83
N ASP A 24 7.83 6.99 -6.79
CA ASP A 24 9.23 6.55 -6.75
C ASP A 24 9.51 5.46 -7.82
N VAL A 25 8.61 4.49 -7.99
CA VAL A 25 8.70 3.47 -9.04
C VAL A 25 8.62 4.09 -10.44
N ARG A 26 7.68 5.01 -10.67
CA ARG A 26 7.55 5.72 -11.96
C ARG A 26 8.76 6.58 -12.30
N ALA A 27 9.39 7.16 -11.28
CA ALA A 27 10.63 7.92 -11.43
C ALA A 27 11.87 7.04 -11.66
N GLY A 28 11.73 5.71 -11.63
CA GLY A 28 12.85 4.78 -11.78
C GLY A 28 13.83 4.84 -10.61
N LYS A 29 13.36 5.22 -9.42
CA LYS A 29 14.21 5.29 -8.23
C LYS A 29 14.68 3.89 -7.87
N PRO A 30 16.00 3.67 -7.73
CA PRO A 30 16.52 2.37 -7.33
C PRO A 30 15.98 2.00 -5.94
N ASP A 31 15.67 0.72 -5.76
CA ASP A 31 15.23 0.13 -4.50
C ASP A 31 13.92 0.71 -3.91
N ALA A 32 13.10 1.41 -4.70
CA ALA A 32 11.84 2.00 -4.22
C ALA A 32 10.94 0.98 -3.51
N GLU A 33 10.75 -0.19 -4.12
CA GLU A 33 9.96 -1.29 -3.56
C GLU A 33 10.60 -1.85 -2.28
N GLU A 34 11.92 -2.06 -2.28
CA GLU A 34 12.61 -2.65 -1.13
C GLU A 34 12.62 -1.67 0.07
N ALA A 35 12.76 -0.37 -0.19
CA ALA A 35 12.62 0.67 0.82
C ALA A 35 11.21 0.67 1.43
N PHE A 36 10.17 0.52 0.61
CA PHE A 36 8.79 0.37 1.09
C PHE A 36 8.62 -0.88 1.95
N TRP A 37 9.12 -2.03 1.52
CA TRP A 37 8.99 -3.27 2.29
C TRP A 37 9.77 -3.22 3.61
N ARG A 38 10.94 -2.58 3.63
CA ARG A 38 11.68 -2.32 4.87
C ARG A 38 10.89 -1.42 5.83
N HIS A 39 10.23 -0.39 5.32
CA HIS A 39 9.36 0.46 6.14
C HIS A 39 8.16 -0.34 6.70
N ALA A 40 7.47 -1.10 5.86
CA ALA A 40 6.33 -1.93 6.28
C ALA A 40 6.75 -2.97 7.33
N ALA A 41 7.92 -3.59 7.19
CA ALA A 41 8.46 -4.53 8.17
C ALA A 41 8.81 -3.85 9.50
N ALA A 42 9.31 -2.62 9.48
CA ALA A 42 9.67 -1.86 10.68
C ALA A 42 8.45 -1.31 11.43
N THR A 43 7.44 -0.81 10.70
CA THR A 43 6.21 -0.22 11.27
C THR A 43 5.19 -1.29 11.66
N GLY A 44 5.23 -2.44 11.00
CA GLY A 44 4.20 -3.47 11.08
C GLY A 44 3.05 -3.22 10.08
N THR A 45 2.20 -4.23 9.94
CA THR A 45 1.01 -4.19 9.07
C THR A 45 -0.24 -4.56 9.87
N PRO A 46 -1.41 -3.94 9.60
CA PRO A 46 -1.72 -3.05 8.48
C PRO A 46 -1.06 -1.67 8.59
N LEU A 47 -0.92 -0.99 7.45
CA LEU A 47 -0.58 0.43 7.44
C LEU A 47 -1.82 1.22 7.85
N VAL A 48 -1.68 2.09 8.86
CA VAL A 48 -2.77 2.93 9.36
C VAL A 48 -2.38 4.39 9.15
N GLU A 49 -3.17 5.10 8.36
CA GLU A 49 -2.96 6.50 7.99
C GLU A 49 -4.20 7.33 8.37
N PRO A 50 -4.09 8.66 8.49
CA PRO A 50 -5.26 9.53 8.65
C PRO A 50 -6.30 9.33 7.55
N ASP A 51 -7.56 9.61 7.85
CA ASP A 51 -8.61 9.60 6.84
C ASP A 51 -8.28 10.61 5.72
N PRO A 52 -8.34 10.19 4.44
CA PRO A 52 -7.97 11.05 3.32
C PRO A 52 -8.94 12.21 3.10
N GLU A 53 -10.16 12.15 3.62
CA GLU A 53 -11.15 13.24 3.59
C GLU A 53 -11.05 14.15 4.83
N GLY A 54 -10.18 13.82 5.78
CA GLY A 54 -9.88 14.61 6.97
C GLY A 54 -10.78 14.34 8.17
N ASP A 55 -11.60 13.28 8.14
CA ASP A 55 -12.46 12.93 9.26
C ASP A 55 -11.62 12.37 10.44
N PRO A 56 -11.60 13.03 11.60
CA PRO A 56 -10.77 12.60 12.74
C PRO A 56 -11.25 11.30 13.39
N ASP A 57 -12.49 10.89 13.16
CA ASP A 57 -13.06 9.65 13.70
C ASP A 57 -12.79 8.44 12.81
N HIS A 58 -12.25 8.67 11.60
CA HIS A 58 -11.90 7.62 10.65
C HIS A 58 -10.39 7.48 10.45
N ARG A 59 -9.97 6.30 9.99
CA ARG A 59 -8.59 5.98 9.61
C ARG A 59 -8.58 5.20 8.32
N LEU A 60 -7.59 5.47 7.46
CA LEU A 60 -7.31 4.64 6.29
C LEU A 60 -6.47 3.44 6.71
N VAL A 61 -7.00 2.24 6.52
CA VAL A 61 -6.31 0.99 6.82
C VAL A 61 -5.97 0.28 5.53
N THR A 62 -4.67 0.06 5.29
CA THR A 62 -4.18 -0.65 4.10
C THR A 62 -3.50 -1.95 4.50
N LEU A 63 -4.03 -3.07 4.00
CA LEU A 63 -3.44 -4.39 4.17
C LEU A 63 -2.47 -4.66 3.01
N VAL A 64 -1.22 -4.94 3.34
CA VAL A 64 -0.19 -5.26 2.36
C VAL A 64 0.41 -6.62 2.67
N ARG A 65 0.64 -7.41 1.63
CA ARG A 65 1.34 -8.69 1.71
C ARG A 65 2.38 -8.74 0.60
N ARG A 66 3.62 -9.09 0.95
CA ARG A 66 4.64 -9.46 -0.03
C ARG A 66 4.44 -10.93 -0.38
N GLU A 67 4.14 -11.20 -1.63
CA GLU A 67 3.91 -12.57 -2.11
C GLU A 67 5.20 -13.40 -2.04
N ASP A 68 5.12 -14.63 -1.52
CA ASP A 68 6.16 -15.65 -1.70
C ASP A 68 5.74 -16.52 -2.90
N PRO A 69 6.41 -16.42 -4.06
CA PRO A 69 6.02 -17.18 -5.25
C PRO A 69 6.06 -18.70 -5.05
N ALA A 70 6.88 -19.20 -4.11
CA ALA A 70 6.94 -20.62 -3.79
C ALA A 70 5.77 -21.07 -2.91
N ARG A 71 5.13 -20.13 -2.20
CA ARG A 71 4.02 -20.37 -1.26
C ARG A 71 2.99 -19.26 -1.37
N PRO A 72 2.21 -19.25 -2.47
CA PRO A 72 1.26 -18.20 -2.70
C PRO A 72 0.18 -18.20 -1.61
N ALA A 73 -0.25 -17.02 -1.17
CA ALA A 73 -1.46 -16.92 -0.36
C ALA A 73 -2.65 -17.25 -1.24
N THR A 74 -3.51 -18.11 -0.71
CA THR A 74 -4.81 -18.39 -1.32
C THR A 74 -5.88 -17.44 -0.81
N HIS A 75 -5.69 -16.87 0.39
CA HIS A 75 -6.67 -16.01 1.06
C HIS A 75 -5.98 -14.94 1.92
N VAL A 76 -6.65 -13.81 2.10
CA VAL A 76 -6.30 -12.77 3.08
C VAL A 76 -7.47 -12.65 4.05
N LEU A 77 -7.22 -12.85 5.35
CA LEU A 77 -8.21 -12.66 6.40
C LEU A 77 -7.86 -11.40 7.20
N ALA A 78 -8.81 -10.47 7.32
CA ALA A 78 -8.70 -9.31 8.18
C ALA A 78 -9.78 -9.38 9.25
N LEU A 79 -9.38 -9.38 10.52
CA LEU A 79 -10.31 -9.25 11.64
C LEU A 79 -10.37 -7.77 12.02
N VAL A 80 -11.53 -7.17 11.83
CA VAL A 80 -11.79 -5.79 12.22
C VAL A 80 -12.67 -5.81 13.47
N HIS A 81 -12.18 -5.21 14.55
CA HIS A 81 -12.95 -5.00 15.76
C HIS A 81 -13.17 -3.49 15.93
N THR A 82 -14.41 -3.05 15.79
CA THR A 82 -14.84 -1.67 16.02
C THR A 82 -15.35 -1.58 17.46
N VAL A 83 -14.77 -0.68 18.25
CA VAL A 83 -15.24 -0.33 19.61
C VAL A 83 -16.28 0.76 19.57
#